data_AF-A0A3D4CVW5-F1
#
_entry.id   AF-A0A3D4CVW5-F1
#
_cell.length_a   1.000
_cell.length_b   1.000
_cell.length_c   1.000
_cell.angle_alpha   90.00
_cell.angle_beta   90.00
_cell.angle_gamma   90.00
#
_symmetry.space_group_name_H-M   'P 1'
#
loop_
_entity.id
_entity.type
_entity.pdbx_description
1 polymer ?
#
loop_
_entity_poly.entity_id
_entity_poly.type
_entity_poly.pdbx_seq_one_letter_code
_entity_poly.pdbx_strand_id
1 'polypeptide(L)'
;ECHDHKHDPISQKEYYQLFAIFNNVPHLGSGYDTHGPKMDFAPHDNSERAAALEARIATLRKSAPRASSPADASLLGTWEKGDVEKDPAKYAPTGDLSITALLRTKEKVADIASKYDWKDKTRSFVFGIGGESGEHSRPGNLFAWISSTNEPWNGAEIYGSIPVNDGREHHVSLVFQAGKSLKLFVDGVEDKAAKVIGNIPGQISVSARPLAIGAGYRNSRTPNAFHFEGDLRQVRLYTTALPDPGQIGTTGAEIQKLQAELASLRKKPIKIHVMDELPAPRETHVHIRGNFKDRGERVYPAVPAVLPALPRGQKANRLDFAKWLVHPDHPLTARVAVNYLWQHFFGAGLVATPADFGTMGSAPTHPELLDWLAVEFVKSRWSRKDLVRLIVNSGTYRQSSVRSIEHDDLDPANRLLARMSRFRHSAEQIRDNALAVSGLLVPAIGGPPVFPAQPAGLYEESGQNEPGNSN
;
A
#
# COMPACT_ATOMS: atom_id res chain seq x y z
N GLU A 1 -9.26 40.82 1.49
CA GLU A 1 -9.92 42.07 1.89
C GLU A 1 -8.96 43.26 1.95
N CYS A 2 -9.20 44.29 1.12
CA CYS A 2 -8.33 45.47 1.07
C CYS A 2 -8.79 46.59 2.02
N HIS A 3 -10.09 46.68 2.31
CA HIS A 3 -10.68 47.67 3.22
C HIS A 3 -12.07 47.19 3.65
N ASP A 4 -12.66 47.83 4.65
CA ASP A 4 -14.05 47.59 5.02
C ASP A 4 -14.99 48.10 3.93
N HIS A 5 -15.87 47.23 3.43
CA HIS A 5 -16.95 47.62 2.53
C HIS A 5 -18.21 47.98 3.31
N LYS A 6 -18.86 49.09 2.96
CA LYS A 6 -20.06 49.63 3.66
C LYS A 6 -21.20 48.62 3.85
N HIS A 7 -21.31 47.65 2.95
CA HIS A 7 -22.39 46.67 2.90
C HIS A 7 -21.95 45.26 3.30
N ASP A 8 -20.67 45.06 3.61
CA ASP A 8 -20.17 43.76 4.06
C ASP A 8 -20.40 43.63 5.57
N PRO A 9 -21.12 42.59 6.04
CA PRO A 9 -21.25 42.33 7.46
C PRO A 9 -19.94 41.84 8.11
N ILE A 10 -18.89 41.57 7.31
CA ILE A 10 -17.58 41.12 7.77
C ILE A 10 -16.56 42.25 7.56
N SER A 11 -15.92 42.67 8.65
CA SER A 11 -14.82 43.63 8.57
C SER A 11 -13.53 43.02 8.00
N GLN A 12 -12.65 43.87 7.50
CA GLN A 12 -11.30 43.49 7.09
C GLN A 12 -10.56 42.77 8.23
N LYS A 13 -10.72 43.23 9.48
CA LYS A 13 -10.10 42.60 10.64
C LYS A 13 -10.59 41.16 10.81
N GLU A 14 -11.90 40.93 10.74
CA GLU A 14 -12.51 39.60 10.85
C GLU A 14 -12.10 38.68 9.70
N TYR A 15 -11.96 39.21 8.47
CA TYR A 15 -11.40 38.46 7.35
C TYR A 15 -10.00 37.92 7.68
N TYR A 16 -9.10 38.76 8.22
CA TYR A 16 -7.75 38.32 8.59
C TYR A 16 -7.74 37.39 9.82
N GLN A 17 -8.70 37.52 10.74
CA GLN A 17 -8.88 36.56 11.84
C GLN A 17 -9.31 35.18 11.33
N LEU A 18 -10.23 35.12 10.37
CA LEU A 18 -10.61 33.87 9.71
C LEU A 18 -9.43 33.30 8.92
N PHE A 19 -8.70 34.13 8.18
CA PHE A 19 -7.48 33.72 7.47
C PHE A 19 -6.42 33.13 8.41
N ALA A 20 -6.29 33.66 9.64
CA ALA A 20 -5.34 33.16 10.63
C ALA A 20 -5.59 31.68 11.03
N ILE A 21 -6.84 31.20 10.96
CA ILE A 21 -7.17 29.76 11.14
C ILE A 21 -6.44 28.92 10.07
N PHE A 22 -6.30 29.45 8.86
CA PHE A 22 -5.70 28.75 7.73
C PHE A 22 -4.20 29.02 7.53
N ASN A 23 -3.64 30.06 8.16
CA ASN A 23 -2.26 30.47 7.90
C ASN A 23 -1.19 29.54 8.51
N ASN A 24 -1.60 28.50 9.23
CA ASN A 24 -0.71 27.62 10.01
C ASN A 24 -0.33 26.30 9.32
N VAL A 25 -0.56 26.16 8.01
CA VAL A 25 -0.20 24.94 7.27
C VAL A 25 1.04 25.20 6.39
N PRO A 26 2.00 24.27 6.35
CA PRO A 26 3.14 24.37 5.47
C PRO A 26 2.65 24.37 4.01
N HIS A 27 3.08 25.37 3.27
CA HIS A 27 2.97 25.44 1.82
C HIS A 27 4.34 25.10 1.22
N LEU A 28 4.39 24.91 -0.10
CA LEU A 28 5.61 24.67 -0.89
C LEU A 28 6.85 25.37 -0.30
N GLY A 29 7.89 24.62 0.07
CA GLY A 29 9.12 25.17 0.66
C GLY A 29 9.75 24.34 1.78
N SER A 30 10.93 24.79 2.24
CA SER A 30 11.87 24.13 3.17
C SER A 30 11.28 23.04 4.07
N GLY A 31 11.77 21.80 3.90
CA GLY A 31 11.37 20.63 4.69
C GLY A 31 10.34 19.72 3.99
N TYR A 32 9.67 20.20 2.94
CA TYR A 32 8.74 19.42 2.13
C TYR A 32 9.06 19.55 0.64
N ASP A 33 8.87 18.46 -0.11
CA ASP A 33 8.92 18.45 -1.58
C ASP A 33 7.78 19.33 -2.17
N THR A 34 7.65 19.44 -3.49
CA THR A 34 6.62 20.25 -4.20
C THR A 34 5.16 19.85 -3.90
N HIS A 35 4.92 18.99 -2.94
CA HIS A 35 3.62 18.41 -2.64
C HIS A 35 3.25 18.44 -1.15
N GLY A 36 3.99 19.17 -0.30
CA GLY A 36 3.65 19.36 1.11
C GLY A 36 3.84 18.10 1.99
N PRO A 37 3.25 18.06 3.20
CA PRO A 37 3.42 16.96 4.14
C PRO A 37 2.76 15.66 3.63
N LYS A 38 3.43 14.54 3.88
CA LYS A 38 2.99 13.20 3.50
C LYS A 38 2.93 12.31 4.73
N MET A 39 1.93 11.44 4.82
CA MET A 39 1.87 10.37 5.83
C MET A 39 1.93 9.00 5.17
N ASP A 40 2.46 8.00 5.90
CA ASP A 40 2.31 6.61 5.52
C ASP A 40 0.86 6.17 5.76
N PHE A 41 0.19 5.73 4.71
CA PHE A 41 -1.16 5.23 4.76
C PHE A 41 -1.22 3.79 4.27
N ALA A 42 -1.89 2.95 5.04
CA ALA A 42 -2.21 1.57 4.68
C ALA A 42 -3.72 1.50 4.40
N PRO A 43 -4.16 1.55 3.13
CA PRO A 43 -5.59 1.60 2.76
C PRO A 43 -6.39 0.41 3.25
N HIS A 44 -5.70 -0.70 3.50
CA HIS A 44 -6.24 -1.95 4.00
C HIS A 44 -5.30 -2.43 5.10
N ASP A 45 -5.46 -1.92 6.32
CA ASP A 45 -4.75 -2.48 7.46
C ASP A 45 -5.18 -3.94 7.62
N ASN A 46 -4.36 -4.83 7.08
CA ASN A 46 -4.57 -6.27 7.11
C ASN A 46 -3.88 -6.88 8.34
N SER A 47 -3.56 -6.09 9.37
CA SER A 47 -2.87 -6.55 10.58
C SER A 47 -3.52 -7.78 11.20
N GLU A 48 -4.85 -7.76 11.38
CA GLU A 48 -5.59 -8.91 11.91
C GLU A 48 -5.50 -10.15 11.01
N ARG A 49 -5.68 -9.97 9.69
CA ARG A 49 -5.59 -11.08 8.72
C ARG A 49 -4.17 -11.64 8.64
N ALA A 50 -3.16 -10.77 8.69
CA ALA A 50 -1.75 -11.16 8.71
C ALA A 50 -1.44 -11.98 9.97
N ALA A 51 -1.88 -11.52 11.14
CA ALA A 51 -1.72 -12.27 12.40
C ALA A 51 -2.42 -13.64 12.35
N ALA A 52 -3.61 -13.73 11.76
CA ALA A 52 -4.32 -14.99 11.58
C ALA A 52 -3.56 -15.96 10.66
N LEU A 53 -3.01 -15.48 9.53
CA LEU A 53 -2.19 -16.29 8.62
C LEU A 53 -0.92 -16.80 9.30
N GLU A 54 -0.24 -15.94 10.07
CA GLU A 54 0.94 -16.32 10.84
C GLU A 54 0.65 -17.42 11.86
N ALA A 55 -0.44 -17.27 12.63
CA ALA A 55 -0.88 -18.29 13.59
C ALA A 55 -1.23 -19.62 12.90
N ARG A 56 -1.87 -19.56 11.72
CA ARG A 56 -2.18 -20.75 10.93
C ARG A 56 -0.93 -21.44 10.41
N ILE A 57 0.04 -20.70 9.87
CA ILE A 57 1.34 -21.24 9.43
C ILE A 57 2.07 -21.89 10.59
N ALA A 58 2.11 -21.24 11.76
CA ALA A 58 2.75 -21.79 12.95
C ALA A 58 2.09 -23.09 13.43
N THR A 59 0.76 -23.17 13.36
CA THR A 59 -0.01 -24.38 13.70
C THR A 59 0.30 -25.51 12.72
N LEU A 60 0.25 -25.25 11.41
CA LEU A 60 0.56 -26.24 10.38
C LEU A 60 1.98 -26.77 10.49
N ARG A 61 2.96 -25.91 10.79
CA ARG A 61 4.34 -26.33 11.04
C ARG A 61 4.46 -27.29 12.23
N LYS A 62 3.71 -27.05 13.32
CA LYS A 62 3.72 -27.94 14.49
C LYS A 62 3.06 -29.30 14.22
N SER A 63 2.04 -29.34 13.36
CA SER A 63 1.31 -30.56 13.02
C SER A 63 1.86 -31.27 11.78
N ALA A 64 2.83 -30.68 11.08
CA ALA A 64 3.38 -31.25 9.86
C ALA A 64 4.04 -32.61 10.15
N PRO A 65 3.96 -33.58 9.21
CA PRO A 65 4.80 -34.77 9.28
C PRO A 65 6.27 -34.37 9.43
N ARG A 66 7.04 -35.18 10.16
CA ARG A 66 8.47 -34.95 10.29
C ARG A 66 9.11 -35.06 8.92
N ALA A 67 9.83 -34.02 8.52
CA ALA A 67 10.49 -33.99 7.23
C ALA A 67 11.55 -35.10 7.11
N SER A 68 11.62 -35.72 5.94
CA SER A 68 12.57 -36.78 5.60
C SER A 68 13.09 -36.64 4.18
N SER A 69 14.30 -37.12 3.95
CA SER A 69 14.90 -37.09 2.61
C SER A 69 14.26 -38.13 1.68
N PRO A 70 13.86 -37.75 0.45
CA PRO A 70 13.26 -38.68 -0.50
C PRO A 70 14.13 -39.90 -0.79
N ALA A 71 13.50 -41.06 -0.89
CA ALA A 71 14.10 -42.25 -1.49
C ALA A 71 13.72 -42.25 -2.97
N ASP A 72 14.62 -41.75 -3.82
CA ASP A 72 14.36 -41.46 -5.23
C ASP A 72 15.48 -42.05 -6.12
N ALA A 73 15.15 -42.46 -7.35
CA ALA A 73 16.09 -43.01 -8.32
C ALA A 73 17.17 -42.02 -8.78
N SER A 74 16.95 -40.72 -8.60
CA SER A 74 17.91 -39.63 -8.86
C SER A 74 18.99 -39.46 -7.77
N LEU A 75 18.93 -40.25 -6.70
CA LEU A 75 19.88 -40.24 -5.60
C LEU A 75 21.27 -40.68 -6.08
N LEU A 76 22.25 -39.79 -5.97
CA LEU A 76 23.65 -40.08 -6.28
C LEU A 76 24.37 -40.77 -5.13
N GLY A 77 24.15 -40.31 -3.90
CA GLY A 77 24.91 -40.77 -2.75
C GLY A 77 24.23 -40.42 -1.44
N THR A 78 24.55 -41.18 -0.40
CA THR A 78 24.07 -40.99 0.98
C THR A 78 25.24 -41.13 1.94
N TRP A 79 25.32 -40.22 2.92
CA TRP A 79 26.32 -40.24 3.97
C TRP A 79 25.64 -40.11 5.34
N GLU A 80 25.95 -41.03 6.25
CA GLU A 80 25.39 -41.08 7.60
C GLU A 80 26.22 -40.29 8.63
N LYS A 81 27.37 -39.76 8.21
CA LYS A 81 28.26 -38.91 9.00
C LYS A 81 29.17 -38.11 8.08
N GLY A 82 29.97 -37.20 8.63
CA GLY A 82 31.03 -36.52 7.90
C GLY A 82 31.98 -37.51 7.21
N ASP A 83 32.33 -37.21 5.96
CA ASP A 83 33.12 -38.08 5.09
C ASP A 83 33.78 -37.28 3.95
N VAL A 84 34.77 -37.87 3.29
CA VAL A 84 35.44 -37.28 2.13
C VAL A 84 35.54 -38.33 1.04
N GLU A 85 34.83 -38.13 -0.07
CA GLU A 85 34.93 -39.03 -1.22
C GLU A 85 36.35 -38.96 -1.81
N LYS A 86 36.92 -40.09 -2.20
CA LYS A 86 38.31 -40.15 -2.69
C LYS A 86 38.41 -39.78 -4.16
N ASP A 87 37.40 -40.14 -4.95
CA ASP A 87 37.34 -39.84 -6.38
C ASP A 87 36.62 -38.50 -6.64
N PRO A 88 37.34 -37.46 -7.10
CA PRO A 88 36.72 -36.18 -7.42
C PRO A 88 35.69 -36.25 -8.55
N ALA A 89 35.73 -37.25 -9.44
CA ALA A 89 34.82 -37.35 -10.57
C ALA A 89 33.46 -37.99 -10.22
N LYS A 90 33.41 -38.79 -9.14
CA LYS A 90 32.26 -39.64 -8.82
C LYS A 90 30.96 -38.89 -8.51
N TYR A 91 31.06 -37.76 -7.80
CA TYR A 91 29.91 -36.94 -7.39
C TYR A 91 30.08 -35.50 -7.89
N ALA A 92 30.00 -35.32 -9.21
CA ALA A 92 30.16 -34.05 -9.90
C ALA A 92 28.92 -33.71 -10.75
N PRO A 93 27.77 -33.35 -10.13
CA PRO A 93 26.58 -32.93 -10.86
C PRO A 93 26.88 -31.67 -11.68
N THR A 94 26.37 -31.61 -12.91
CA THR A 94 26.55 -30.46 -13.83
C THR A 94 25.24 -29.75 -14.17
N GLY A 95 24.09 -30.36 -13.87
CA GLY A 95 22.76 -29.79 -14.09
C GLY A 95 22.06 -29.46 -12.77
N ASP A 96 20.81 -29.91 -12.64
CA ASP A 96 20.05 -29.78 -11.40
C ASP A 96 20.76 -30.47 -10.22
N LEU A 97 20.56 -29.93 -9.03
CA LEU A 97 21.16 -30.43 -7.81
C LEU A 97 20.22 -30.22 -6.63
N SER A 98 19.93 -31.29 -5.90
CA SER A 98 19.37 -31.16 -4.55
C SER A 98 20.31 -31.79 -3.54
N ILE A 99 20.46 -31.12 -2.39
CA ILE A 99 21.18 -31.65 -1.24
C ILE A 99 20.23 -31.61 -0.06
N THR A 100 20.00 -32.75 0.59
CA THR A 100 19.22 -32.82 1.83
C THR A 100 20.10 -33.33 2.96
N ALA A 101 19.82 -32.95 4.20
CA ALA A 101 20.53 -33.45 5.37
C ALA A 101 19.65 -33.40 6.61
N LEU A 102 19.85 -34.35 7.52
CA LEU A 102 19.42 -34.21 8.91
C LEU A 102 20.60 -33.69 9.72
N LEU A 103 20.37 -32.61 10.45
CA LEU A 103 21.42 -32.00 11.25
C LEU A 103 20.94 -31.58 12.63
N ARG A 104 21.87 -31.57 13.59
CA ARG A 104 21.70 -30.97 14.92
C ARG A 104 23.02 -30.35 15.34
N THR A 105 23.05 -29.04 15.48
CA THR A 105 24.28 -28.30 15.78
C THR A 105 24.01 -27.01 16.54
N LYS A 106 25.06 -26.43 17.11
CA LYS A 106 25.10 -25.06 17.62
C LYS A 106 26.09 -24.18 16.85
N GLU A 107 26.74 -24.74 15.83
CA GLU A 107 27.74 -24.06 15.05
C GLU A 107 27.19 -22.82 14.36
N LYS A 108 28.03 -21.79 14.30
CA LYS A 108 27.71 -20.54 13.62
C LYS A 108 28.05 -20.61 12.14
N VAL A 109 29.10 -21.35 11.79
CA VAL A 109 29.62 -21.51 10.43
C VAL A 109 30.11 -22.94 10.27
N ALA A 110 29.56 -23.68 9.30
CA ALA A 110 29.98 -25.04 8.98
C ALA A 110 29.52 -25.42 7.57
N ASP A 111 30.27 -26.27 6.88
CA ASP A 111 29.85 -26.82 5.59
C ASP A 111 29.13 -28.16 5.79
N ILE A 112 27.97 -28.32 5.14
CA ILE A 112 27.21 -29.57 5.11
C ILE A 112 27.72 -30.45 3.96
N ALA A 113 27.85 -29.86 2.78
CA ALA A 113 28.42 -30.50 1.60
C ALA A 113 29.20 -29.48 0.77
N SER A 114 30.45 -29.77 0.47
CA SER A 114 31.34 -28.86 -0.25
C SER A 114 32.10 -29.57 -1.37
N LYS A 115 32.22 -28.89 -2.50
CA LYS A 115 33.06 -29.33 -3.63
C LYS A 115 33.82 -28.15 -4.24
N TYR A 116 34.52 -27.39 -3.41
CA TYR A 116 35.22 -26.19 -3.85
C TYR A 116 36.53 -25.96 -3.10
N ASP A 117 37.36 -25.05 -3.61
CA ASP A 117 38.37 -24.29 -2.89
C ASP A 117 38.54 -22.97 -3.65
N TRP A 118 37.95 -21.90 -3.14
CA TRP A 118 37.93 -20.62 -3.85
C TRP A 118 39.32 -19.98 -3.91
N LYS A 119 40.21 -20.30 -2.97
CA LYS A 119 41.60 -19.79 -2.95
C LYS A 119 42.45 -20.48 -4.01
N ASP A 120 42.20 -21.76 -4.26
CA ASP A 120 42.84 -22.53 -5.32
C ASP A 120 42.09 -22.47 -6.66
N LYS A 121 41.13 -21.53 -6.79
CA LYS A 121 40.42 -21.25 -8.05
C LYS A 121 39.67 -22.46 -8.62
N THR A 122 39.21 -23.35 -7.75
CA THR A 122 38.38 -24.52 -8.11
C THR A 122 37.00 -24.38 -7.47
N ARG A 123 36.03 -23.82 -8.17
CA ARG A 123 34.66 -23.64 -7.68
C ARG A 123 33.70 -24.64 -8.29
N SER A 124 32.69 -25.06 -7.54
CA SER A 124 31.55 -25.86 -7.99
C SER A 124 30.35 -25.46 -7.16
N PHE A 125 30.16 -26.06 -5.99
CA PHE A 125 29.10 -25.69 -5.06
C PHE A 125 29.52 -25.85 -3.60
N VAL A 126 28.76 -25.18 -2.73
CA VAL A 126 28.71 -25.45 -1.29
C VAL A 126 27.28 -25.32 -0.79
N PHE A 127 26.96 -26.11 0.22
CA PHE A 127 25.79 -25.95 1.08
C PHE A 127 26.24 -26.03 2.53
N GLY A 128 25.83 -25.08 3.36
CA GLY A 128 26.28 -25.02 4.75
C GLY A 128 25.46 -24.06 5.62
N ILE A 129 26.06 -23.68 6.75
CA ILE A 129 25.54 -22.79 7.77
C ILE A 129 26.46 -21.58 7.90
N GLY A 130 25.90 -20.41 8.17
CA GLY A 130 26.61 -19.19 8.48
C GLY A 130 27.01 -18.40 7.25
N GLY A 131 27.54 -19.07 6.23
CA GLY A 131 28.23 -18.44 5.10
C GLY A 131 29.61 -18.00 5.53
N GLU A 132 30.63 -18.32 4.72
CA GLU A 132 32.07 -18.15 5.00
C GLU A 132 32.51 -16.66 5.08
N SER A 133 31.86 -15.85 5.92
CA SER A 133 32.05 -14.40 6.11
C SER A 133 31.62 -13.47 4.96
N GLY A 134 30.65 -13.88 4.12
CA GLY A 134 30.05 -13.00 3.11
C GLY A 134 29.22 -11.86 3.72
N GLU A 135 29.07 -10.73 3.04
CA GLU A 135 28.35 -9.55 3.56
C GLU A 135 26.90 -9.85 4.00
N HIS A 136 26.26 -10.83 3.35
CA HIS A 136 24.87 -11.22 3.61
C HIS A 136 24.73 -12.50 4.45
N SER A 137 25.86 -13.06 4.85
CA SER A 137 25.98 -14.24 5.70
C SER A 137 25.43 -13.95 7.10
N ARG A 138 24.60 -14.84 7.62
CA ARG A 138 24.06 -14.75 8.99
C ARG A 138 24.50 -15.98 9.76
N PRO A 139 25.30 -15.83 10.83
CA PRO A 139 25.70 -16.94 11.68
C PRO A 139 24.51 -17.81 12.09
N GLY A 140 24.60 -19.12 11.87
CA GLY A 140 23.56 -20.09 12.24
C GLY A 140 22.44 -20.30 11.20
N ASN A 141 22.37 -19.51 10.13
CA ASN A 141 21.40 -19.69 9.05
C ASN A 141 21.99 -20.50 7.91
N LEU A 142 21.14 -21.20 7.14
CA LEU A 142 21.59 -21.88 5.93
C LEU A 142 22.17 -20.91 4.89
N PHE A 143 23.18 -21.35 4.16
CA PHE A 143 23.68 -20.68 2.96
C PHE A 143 24.05 -21.71 1.90
N ALA A 144 24.06 -21.28 0.65
CA ALA A 144 24.68 -22.05 -0.42
C ALA A 144 25.19 -21.11 -1.50
N TRP A 145 26.13 -21.61 -2.31
CA TRP A 145 26.45 -20.97 -3.57
C TRP A 145 26.79 -22.03 -4.62
N ILE A 146 26.54 -21.69 -5.88
CA ILE A 146 26.74 -22.56 -7.03
C ILE A 146 27.41 -21.76 -8.14
N SER A 147 28.47 -22.30 -8.71
CA SER A 147 29.23 -21.69 -9.80
C SER A 147 29.10 -22.47 -11.10
N SER A 148 29.04 -21.76 -12.21
CA SER A 148 29.11 -22.32 -13.58
C SER A 148 30.53 -22.39 -14.13
N THR A 149 31.51 -21.81 -13.42
CA THR A 149 32.93 -21.75 -13.81
C THR A 149 33.83 -21.98 -12.60
N ASN A 150 34.98 -22.64 -12.79
CA ASN A 150 35.94 -22.78 -11.70
C ASN A 150 36.56 -21.42 -11.32
N GLU A 151 36.91 -20.61 -12.33
CA GLU A 151 37.42 -19.23 -12.25
C GLU A 151 37.27 -18.55 -13.64
N PRO A 152 36.93 -17.26 -13.74
CA PRO A 152 36.49 -16.37 -12.65
C PRO A 152 35.15 -16.82 -12.06
N TRP A 153 34.75 -16.26 -10.92
CA TRP A 153 33.43 -16.52 -10.34
C TRP A 153 32.31 -16.13 -11.32
N ASN A 154 31.45 -17.09 -11.61
CA ASN A 154 30.17 -16.87 -12.27
C ASN A 154 29.16 -17.82 -11.63
N GLY A 155 28.11 -17.30 -11.01
CA GLY A 155 27.24 -18.12 -10.19
C GLY A 155 26.20 -17.34 -9.40
N ALA A 156 25.52 -18.07 -8.53
CA ALA A 156 24.55 -17.53 -7.61
C ALA A 156 24.83 -17.98 -6.18
N GLU A 157 24.52 -17.10 -5.24
CA GLU A 157 24.57 -17.34 -3.81
C GLU A 157 23.15 -17.24 -3.25
N ILE A 158 22.84 -18.01 -2.21
CA ILE A 158 21.59 -17.90 -1.46
C ILE A 158 21.89 -17.88 0.04
N TYR A 159 21.22 -16.96 0.74
CA TYR A 159 21.34 -16.76 2.18
C TYR A 159 19.99 -16.94 2.85
N GLY A 160 19.87 -17.92 3.73
CA GLY A 160 18.66 -18.24 4.47
C GLY A 160 18.32 -17.21 5.55
N SER A 161 17.04 -17.12 5.88
CA SER A 161 16.48 -16.29 6.94
C SER A 161 16.22 -17.07 8.24
N ILE A 162 16.12 -18.40 8.16
CA ILE A 162 15.79 -19.29 9.28
C ILE A 162 17.07 -19.85 9.92
N PRO A 163 17.28 -19.69 11.25
CA PRO A 163 18.39 -20.32 11.95
C PRO A 163 18.15 -21.82 12.14
N VAL A 164 19.22 -22.61 12.06
CA VAL A 164 19.19 -24.08 12.24
C VAL A 164 20.19 -24.57 13.30
N ASN A 165 20.78 -23.63 14.06
CA ASN A 165 21.81 -23.89 15.06
C ASN A 165 21.30 -23.79 16.51
N ASP A 166 20.02 -24.08 16.73
CA ASP A 166 19.37 -24.01 18.05
C ASP A 166 19.63 -25.27 18.92
N GLY A 167 20.44 -26.21 18.41
CA GLY A 167 20.71 -27.50 19.04
C GLY A 167 19.58 -28.53 18.92
N ARG A 168 18.54 -28.24 18.14
CA ARG A 168 17.50 -29.19 17.76
C ARG A 168 17.83 -29.83 16.42
N GLU A 169 17.09 -30.90 16.14
CA GLU A 169 17.22 -31.57 14.86
C GLU A 169 16.39 -30.86 13.80
N HIS A 170 17.03 -30.59 12.67
CA HIS A 170 16.39 -30.02 11.49
C HIS A 170 16.65 -30.89 10.27
N HIS A 171 15.64 -31.00 9.42
CA HIS A 171 15.82 -31.44 8.05
C HIS A 171 16.07 -30.21 7.19
N VAL A 172 17.21 -30.15 6.52
CA VAL A 172 17.58 -28.98 5.71
C VAL A 172 17.80 -29.40 4.28
N SER A 173 17.46 -28.51 3.34
CA SER A 173 17.66 -28.80 1.93
C SER A 173 18.09 -27.60 1.12
N LEU A 174 18.98 -27.84 0.18
CA LEU A 174 19.26 -26.99 -0.98
C LEU A 174 18.58 -27.61 -2.20
N VAL A 175 17.85 -26.81 -2.97
CA VAL A 175 17.32 -27.22 -4.28
C VAL A 175 17.72 -26.20 -5.32
N PHE A 176 18.55 -26.64 -6.26
CA PHE A 176 18.98 -25.89 -7.42
C PHE A 176 18.38 -26.48 -8.69
N GLN A 177 17.70 -25.63 -9.44
CA GLN A 177 17.20 -25.94 -10.77
C GLN A 177 17.93 -25.07 -11.77
N ALA A 178 18.70 -25.70 -12.65
CA ALA A 178 19.60 -25.06 -13.58
C ALA A 178 18.88 -23.98 -14.41
N GLY A 179 19.43 -22.76 -14.37
CA GLY A 179 18.91 -21.58 -15.08
C GLY A 179 17.57 -21.04 -14.58
N LYS A 180 16.99 -21.62 -13.51
CA LYS A 180 15.63 -21.31 -13.06
C LYS A 180 15.56 -20.83 -11.61
N SER A 181 16.03 -21.62 -10.65
CA SER A 181 15.89 -21.27 -9.23
C SER A 181 16.96 -21.87 -8.33
N LEU A 182 17.18 -21.22 -7.21
CA LEU A 182 18.02 -21.66 -6.09
C LEU A 182 17.22 -21.43 -4.82
N LYS A 183 16.97 -22.49 -4.05
CA LYS A 183 16.03 -22.47 -2.92
C LYS A 183 16.60 -23.20 -1.72
N LEU A 184 16.22 -22.74 -0.53
CA LEU A 184 16.53 -23.37 0.75
C LEU A 184 15.23 -23.84 1.42
N PHE A 185 15.30 -24.96 2.11
CA PHE A 185 14.20 -25.52 2.89
C PHE A 185 14.68 -25.86 4.30
N VAL A 186 13.84 -25.57 5.29
CA VAL A 186 14.01 -26.01 6.67
C VAL A 186 12.75 -26.75 7.08
N ASP A 187 12.93 -27.98 7.54
CA ASP A 187 11.89 -28.92 7.93
C ASP A 187 10.84 -29.12 6.83
N GLY A 188 11.32 -29.25 5.58
CA GLY A 188 10.51 -29.43 4.37
C GLY A 188 9.79 -28.18 3.86
N VAL A 189 9.88 -27.05 4.56
CA VAL A 189 9.23 -25.79 4.18
C VAL A 189 10.22 -24.84 3.52
N GLU A 190 9.86 -24.27 2.37
CA GLU A 190 10.70 -23.31 1.64
C GLU A 190 10.92 -22.03 2.46
N ASP A 191 12.17 -21.58 2.54
CA ASP A 191 12.54 -20.29 3.11
C ASP A 191 12.32 -19.17 2.07
N LYS A 192 11.08 -18.71 1.95
CA LYS A 192 10.68 -17.63 1.01
C LYS A 192 11.34 -16.28 1.30
N ALA A 193 11.93 -16.10 2.48
CA ALA A 193 12.66 -14.88 2.83
C ALA A 193 14.17 -15.02 2.58
N ALA A 194 14.64 -16.16 2.06
CA ALA A 194 16.02 -16.33 1.63
C ALA A 194 16.37 -15.36 0.48
N LYS A 195 17.56 -14.78 0.55
CA LYS A 195 18.04 -13.80 -0.43
C LYS A 195 18.96 -14.47 -1.44
N VAL A 196 18.60 -14.40 -2.72
CA VAL A 196 19.45 -14.85 -3.84
C VAL A 196 20.25 -13.67 -4.39
N ILE A 197 21.52 -13.91 -4.72
CA ILE A 197 22.45 -12.93 -5.27
C ILE A 197 23.17 -13.53 -6.47
N GLY A 198 23.32 -12.75 -7.53
CA GLY A 198 23.88 -13.21 -8.80
C GLY A 198 22.83 -13.85 -9.71
N ASN A 199 23.29 -14.30 -10.88
CA ASN A 199 22.43 -14.94 -11.88
C ASN A 199 22.43 -16.44 -11.64
N ILE A 200 21.24 -17.06 -11.60
CA ILE A 200 21.12 -18.51 -11.45
C ILE A 200 21.80 -19.19 -12.65
N PRO A 201 22.90 -19.94 -12.44
CA PRO A 201 23.63 -20.52 -13.56
C PRO A 201 22.84 -21.65 -14.24
N GLY A 202 23.05 -21.84 -15.54
CA GLY A 202 22.46 -22.95 -16.30
C GLY A 202 23.18 -24.30 -16.14
N GLN A 203 24.29 -24.33 -15.40
CA GLN A 203 25.10 -25.52 -15.16
C GLN A 203 25.96 -25.32 -13.91
N ILE A 204 26.48 -26.42 -13.37
CA ILE A 204 27.45 -26.44 -12.28
C ILE A 204 28.82 -26.81 -12.85
N SER A 205 29.86 -26.07 -12.49
CA SER A 205 31.22 -26.40 -12.90
C SER A 205 31.76 -27.64 -12.20
N VAL A 206 32.60 -28.40 -12.90
CA VAL A 206 33.27 -29.58 -12.34
C VAL A 206 34.55 -29.15 -11.64
N SER A 207 34.55 -29.29 -10.32
CA SER A 207 35.73 -29.02 -9.48
C SER A 207 36.59 -30.28 -9.32
N ALA A 208 37.91 -30.10 -9.36
CA ALA A 208 38.89 -31.14 -9.05
C ALA A 208 38.93 -31.49 -7.55
N ARG A 209 38.18 -30.76 -6.70
CA ARG A 209 38.10 -31.06 -5.27
C ARG A 209 37.21 -32.27 -5.03
N PRO A 210 37.63 -33.22 -4.19
CA PRO A 210 36.73 -34.26 -3.75
C PRO A 210 35.49 -33.68 -3.05
N LEU A 211 34.39 -34.43 -3.04
CA LEU A 211 33.20 -34.03 -2.27
C LEU A 211 33.50 -34.25 -0.79
N ALA A 212 33.37 -33.21 0.02
CA ALA A 212 33.49 -33.29 1.46
C ALA A 212 32.11 -33.06 2.12
N ILE A 213 31.77 -33.95 3.03
CA ILE A 213 30.55 -33.91 3.84
C ILE A 213 30.94 -33.52 5.26
N GLY A 214 30.33 -32.47 5.78
CA GLY A 214 30.63 -31.95 7.12
C GLY A 214 31.98 -31.22 7.23
N ALA A 215 32.58 -30.81 6.11
CA ALA A 215 33.84 -30.06 6.08
C ALA A 215 33.96 -29.28 4.78
N GLY A 216 34.84 -28.27 4.78
CA GLY A 216 35.17 -27.42 3.65
C GLY A 216 36.68 -27.29 3.42
N TYR A 217 37.04 -26.51 2.42
CA TYR A 217 38.42 -26.34 1.98
C TYR A 217 38.88 -24.88 2.13
N ARG A 218 40.15 -24.71 2.50
CA ARG A 218 40.81 -23.41 2.50
C ARG A 218 42.27 -23.57 2.08
N ASN A 219 42.54 -23.35 0.79
CA ASN A 219 43.88 -23.43 0.19
C ASN A 219 44.60 -24.74 0.53
N SER A 220 43.93 -25.87 0.38
CA SER A 220 44.44 -27.18 0.81
C SER A 220 43.83 -28.29 0.00
N ARG A 221 44.60 -29.26 -0.50
CA ARG A 221 44.11 -30.41 -1.29
C ARG A 221 43.14 -31.34 -0.54
N THR A 222 43.19 -31.33 0.79
CA THR A 222 42.27 -32.06 1.67
C THR A 222 41.39 -31.09 2.46
N PRO A 223 40.16 -31.47 2.85
CA PRO A 223 39.31 -30.63 3.69
C PRO A 223 40.01 -30.26 4.99
N ASN A 224 39.99 -28.97 5.34
CA ASN A 224 40.73 -28.43 6.49
C ASN A 224 40.03 -27.25 7.16
N ALA A 225 38.83 -26.85 6.71
CA ALA A 225 38.10 -25.69 7.22
C ALA A 225 36.61 -26.01 7.36
N PHE A 226 35.87 -25.14 8.06
CA PHE A 226 34.41 -25.17 8.16
C PHE A 226 33.84 -26.54 8.59
N HIS A 227 34.53 -27.21 9.51
CA HIS A 227 34.14 -28.51 10.03
C HIS A 227 32.79 -28.42 10.74
N PHE A 228 31.94 -29.41 10.49
CA PHE A 228 30.64 -29.51 11.11
C PHE A 228 30.78 -30.22 12.46
N GLU A 229 30.43 -29.51 13.54
CA GLU A 229 30.35 -30.08 14.88
C GLU A 229 28.88 -30.35 15.26
N GLY A 230 28.63 -31.53 15.82
CA GLY A 230 27.30 -32.02 16.16
C GLY A 230 26.94 -33.30 15.42
N ASP A 231 25.65 -33.48 15.16
CA ASP A 231 25.11 -34.66 14.49
C ASP A 231 24.70 -34.27 13.08
N LEU A 232 25.40 -34.82 12.08
CA LEU A 232 25.12 -34.62 10.66
C LEU A 232 24.97 -35.99 10.02
N ARG A 233 23.79 -36.30 9.49
CA ARG A 233 23.47 -37.61 8.93
C ARG A 233 22.46 -37.52 7.81
N GLN A 234 22.27 -38.62 7.09
CA GLN A 234 21.43 -38.67 5.90
C GLN A 234 21.69 -37.50 4.95
N VAL A 235 22.96 -37.10 4.81
CA VAL A 235 23.33 -36.15 3.77
C VAL A 235 23.13 -36.88 2.45
N ARG A 236 22.29 -36.34 1.57
CA ARG A 236 21.93 -36.97 0.31
C ARG A 236 22.07 -35.99 -0.82
N LEU A 237 22.71 -36.42 -1.90
CA LEU A 237 22.88 -35.64 -3.12
C LEU A 237 22.00 -36.24 -4.23
N TYR A 238 21.29 -35.40 -4.97
CA TYR A 238 20.40 -35.79 -6.07
C TYR A 238 20.74 -35.00 -7.33
N THR A 239 20.60 -35.61 -8.51
CA THR A 239 20.77 -34.96 -9.83
C THR A 239 19.50 -34.28 -10.36
N THR A 240 18.51 -34.07 -9.51
CA THR A 240 17.24 -33.43 -9.88
C THR A 240 16.89 -32.34 -8.88
N ALA A 241 16.08 -31.37 -9.31
CA ALA A 241 15.46 -30.40 -8.43
C ALA A 241 14.23 -31.03 -7.75
N LEU A 242 14.36 -31.40 -6.47
CA LEU A 242 13.30 -32.08 -5.73
C LEU A 242 12.09 -31.14 -5.50
N PRO A 243 10.86 -31.55 -5.86
CA PRO A 243 9.67 -30.72 -5.67
C PRO A 243 9.22 -30.65 -4.21
N ASP A 244 9.44 -31.72 -3.43
CA ASP A 244 9.14 -31.82 -1.99
C ASP A 244 10.33 -32.48 -1.27
N PRO A 245 11.43 -31.73 -1.06
CA PRO A 245 12.67 -32.29 -0.51
C PRO A 245 12.54 -32.79 0.93
N GLY A 246 11.47 -32.43 1.65
CA GLY A 246 11.18 -32.91 3.00
C GLY A 246 10.07 -33.95 3.09
N GLN A 247 9.44 -34.35 1.98
CA GLN A 247 8.32 -35.30 1.94
C GLN A 247 7.14 -34.93 2.87
N ILE A 248 6.87 -33.64 3.04
CA ILE A 248 5.76 -33.15 3.89
C ILE A 248 4.44 -33.05 3.13
N GLY A 249 4.44 -33.36 1.84
CA GLY A 249 3.28 -33.48 0.97
C GLY A 249 2.47 -32.20 0.88
N THR A 250 1.15 -32.33 0.96
CA THR A 250 0.21 -31.22 0.85
C THR A 250 0.38 -30.17 1.94
N THR A 251 0.90 -30.53 3.11
CA THR A 251 1.15 -29.59 4.22
C THR A 251 2.17 -28.53 3.83
N GLY A 252 3.24 -28.93 3.12
CA GLY A 252 4.24 -27.99 2.62
C GLY A 252 3.66 -27.00 1.61
N ALA A 253 2.84 -27.50 0.68
CA ALA A 253 2.16 -26.67 -0.30
C ALA A 253 1.17 -25.68 0.35
N GLU A 254 0.42 -26.11 1.38
CA GLU A 254 -0.49 -25.23 2.13
C GLU A 254 0.29 -24.11 2.85
N ILE A 255 1.38 -24.45 3.54
CA ILE A 255 2.23 -23.46 4.22
C ILE A 255 2.79 -22.45 3.21
N GLN A 256 3.28 -22.91 2.06
CA GLN A 256 3.81 -22.02 1.01
C GLN A 256 2.73 -21.08 0.46
N LYS A 257 1.51 -21.58 0.24
CA LYS A 257 0.37 -20.76 -0.20
C LYS A 257 0.05 -19.66 0.81
N LEU A 258 -0.02 -20.00 2.10
CA LEU A 258 -0.31 -19.03 3.16
C LEU A 258 0.81 -17.98 3.32
N GLN A 259 2.07 -18.38 3.13
CA GLN A 259 3.20 -17.44 3.14
C GLN A 259 3.12 -16.44 1.97
N ALA A 260 2.73 -16.90 0.78
CA ALA A 260 2.54 -16.02 -0.38
C ALA A 260 1.38 -15.04 -0.16
N GLU A 261 0.28 -15.50 0.45
CA GLU A 261 -0.83 -14.63 0.83
C GLU A 261 -0.38 -13.58 1.86
N LEU A 262 0.31 -14.01 2.92
CA LEU A 262 0.84 -13.11 3.95
C LEU A 262 1.77 -12.04 3.34
N ALA A 263 2.65 -12.42 2.42
CA ALA A 263 3.51 -11.48 1.71
C ALA A 263 2.71 -10.47 0.87
N SER A 264 1.62 -10.91 0.23
CA SER A 264 0.74 -10.03 -0.54
C SER A 264 -0.05 -9.02 0.30
N LEU A 265 -0.32 -9.35 1.58
CA LEU A 265 -0.99 -8.45 2.52
C LEU A 265 -0.06 -7.40 3.10
N ARG A 266 1.23 -7.72 3.23
CA ARG A 266 2.28 -6.81 3.69
C ARG A 266 2.72 -5.86 2.58
N LYS A 267 1.76 -5.15 1.97
CA LYS A 267 2.07 -4.09 1.01
C LYS A 267 2.75 -2.94 1.75
N LYS A 268 3.74 -2.32 1.09
CA LYS A 268 4.36 -1.10 1.60
C LYS A 268 3.27 -0.05 1.80
N PRO A 269 3.32 0.73 2.90
CA PRO A 269 2.49 1.91 3.03
C PRO A 269 2.64 2.79 1.80
N ILE A 270 1.54 3.35 1.31
CA ILE A 270 1.60 4.39 0.30
C ILE A 270 1.73 5.74 0.98
N LYS A 271 2.56 6.62 0.43
CA LYS A 271 2.65 8.00 0.90
C LYS A 271 1.45 8.77 0.37
N ILE A 272 0.59 9.27 1.24
CA ILE A 272 -0.52 10.16 0.87
C ILE A 272 -0.26 11.56 1.36
N HIS A 273 -0.77 12.55 0.63
CA HIS A 273 -0.73 13.94 1.05
C HIS A 273 -1.68 14.17 2.21
N VAL A 274 -1.20 14.95 3.18
CA VAL A 274 -1.99 15.37 4.34
C VAL A 274 -1.88 16.87 4.51
N MET A 275 -2.77 17.42 5.32
CA MET A 275 -2.55 18.74 5.91
C MET A 275 -2.05 18.53 7.33
N ASP A 276 -0.94 19.18 7.66
CA ASP A 276 -0.36 19.20 8.99
C ASP A 276 -0.21 20.65 9.48
N GLU A 277 -0.26 20.89 10.77
CA GLU A 277 -0.07 22.23 11.34
C GLU A 277 1.41 22.45 11.68
N LEU A 278 1.90 23.68 11.48
CA LEU A 278 3.24 24.04 11.88
C LEU A 278 3.40 23.94 13.41
N PRO A 279 4.55 23.44 13.92
CA PRO A 279 4.83 23.40 15.36
C PRO A 279 4.74 24.78 16.03
N ALA A 280 5.09 25.84 15.30
CA ALA A 280 4.90 27.22 15.71
C ALA A 280 3.95 27.92 14.72
N PRO A 281 2.78 28.42 15.19
CA PRO A 281 1.84 29.16 14.35
C PRO A 281 2.45 30.41 13.72
N ARG A 282 2.05 30.72 12.47
CA ARG A 282 2.46 31.96 11.81
C ARG A 282 1.72 33.14 12.41
N GLU A 283 2.42 34.26 12.55
CA GLU A 283 1.77 35.51 12.89
C GLU A 283 0.95 36.03 11.70
N THR A 284 -0.27 36.46 11.98
CA THR A 284 -1.18 37.03 10.97
C THR A 284 -1.46 38.49 11.31
N HIS A 285 -1.39 39.35 10.31
CA HIS A 285 -1.60 40.79 10.46
C HIS A 285 -2.62 41.27 9.44
N VAL A 286 -3.37 42.31 9.77
CA VAL A 286 -4.19 43.02 8.78
C VAL A 286 -3.26 43.68 7.75
N HIS A 287 -3.54 43.53 6.46
CA HIS A 287 -2.77 44.24 5.43
C HIS A 287 -3.43 45.58 5.11
N ILE A 288 -2.69 46.67 5.30
CA ILE A 288 -3.20 48.01 5.03
C ILE A 288 -3.46 48.14 3.53
N ARG A 289 -4.71 48.43 3.15
CA ARG A 289 -5.15 48.50 1.75
C ARG A 289 -4.90 47.19 0.97
N GLY A 290 -4.78 46.06 1.66
CA GLY A 290 -4.46 44.76 1.07
C GLY A 290 -2.98 44.56 0.69
N ASN A 291 -2.10 45.53 0.97
CA ASN A 291 -0.68 45.42 0.64
C ASN A 291 0.06 44.49 1.63
N PHE A 292 0.49 43.32 1.16
CA PHE A 292 1.17 42.32 2.00
C PHE A 292 2.53 42.79 2.59
N LYS A 293 3.12 43.86 2.05
CA LYS A 293 4.34 44.48 2.60
C LYS A 293 4.04 45.47 3.72
N ASP A 294 2.80 45.94 3.82
CA ASP A 294 2.37 46.94 4.78
C ASP A 294 1.43 46.29 5.82
N ARG A 295 2.04 45.88 6.95
CA ARG A 295 1.37 45.13 8.01
C ARG A 295 0.85 46.10 9.07
N GLY A 296 -0.46 46.05 9.29
CA GLY A 296 -1.16 46.71 10.38
C GLY A 296 -1.19 45.86 11.65
N GLU A 297 -2.29 45.94 12.39
CA GLU A 297 -2.50 45.23 13.66
C GLU A 297 -2.37 43.70 13.49
N ARG A 298 -1.70 43.05 14.45
CA ARG A 298 -1.71 41.60 14.58
C ARG A 298 -3.09 41.10 14.97
N VAL A 299 -3.53 40.02 14.35
CA VAL A 299 -4.80 39.35 14.66
C VAL A 299 -4.59 37.90 15.06
N TYR A 300 -5.60 37.33 15.72
CA TYR A 300 -5.62 35.95 16.18
C TYR A 300 -6.75 35.18 15.52
N PRO A 301 -6.64 33.84 15.38
CA PRO A 301 -7.68 33.01 14.80
C PRO A 301 -9.06 33.22 15.47
N ALA A 302 -10.05 33.61 14.67
CA ALA A 302 -11.44 33.79 15.11
C ALA A 302 -12.41 33.65 13.93
N VAL A 303 -13.71 33.62 14.23
CA VAL A 303 -14.80 33.61 13.23
C VAL A 303 -15.53 34.96 13.23
N PRO A 304 -16.20 35.34 12.12
CA PRO A 304 -16.96 36.59 12.06
C PRO A 304 -18.00 36.71 13.17
N ALA A 305 -18.12 37.89 13.78
CA ALA A 305 -18.97 38.11 14.95
C ALA A 305 -20.48 38.05 14.65
N VAL A 306 -20.85 38.17 13.37
CA VAL A 306 -22.23 37.96 12.89
C VAL A 306 -22.67 36.49 12.99
N LEU A 307 -21.73 35.56 13.14
CA LEU A 307 -21.98 34.13 13.31
C LEU A 307 -21.75 33.69 14.77
N PRO A 308 -22.26 32.52 15.18
CA PRO A 308 -22.01 32.01 16.52
C PRO A 308 -20.51 31.90 16.82
N ALA A 309 -20.08 32.32 18.01
CA ALA A 309 -18.69 32.21 18.41
C ALA A 309 -18.19 30.75 18.43
N LEU A 310 -16.88 30.56 18.28
CA LEU A 310 -16.25 29.26 18.52
C LEU A 310 -16.45 28.83 19.99
N PRO A 311 -16.72 27.55 20.27
CA PRO A 311 -16.82 27.05 21.63
C PRO A 311 -15.55 27.33 22.47
N ARG A 312 -15.72 27.63 23.76
CA ARG A 312 -14.60 27.91 24.68
C ARG A 312 -13.64 26.71 24.77
N GLY A 313 -12.34 27.00 24.85
CA GLY A 313 -11.29 25.98 25.01
C GLY A 313 -10.80 25.36 23.70
N GLN A 314 -11.34 25.77 22.54
CA GLN A 314 -10.82 25.37 21.23
C GLN A 314 -9.55 26.15 20.87
N LYS A 315 -8.68 25.52 20.08
CA LYS A 315 -7.43 26.13 19.58
C LYS A 315 -7.69 27.06 18.38
N ALA A 316 -8.93 27.13 17.91
CA ALA A 316 -9.35 27.88 16.73
C ALA A 316 -8.51 27.50 15.50
N ASN A 317 -8.25 26.21 15.37
CA ASN A 317 -7.49 25.64 14.27
C ASN A 317 -8.42 25.08 13.18
N ARG A 318 -7.87 24.48 12.11
CA ARG A 318 -8.71 24.06 10.97
C ARG A 318 -9.74 22.99 11.33
N LEU A 319 -9.37 22.06 12.20
CA LEU A 319 -10.26 20.99 12.66
C LEU A 319 -11.40 21.55 13.52
N ASP A 320 -11.07 22.47 14.42
CA ASP A 320 -12.02 23.19 15.27
C ASP A 320 -13.02 23.98 14.41
N PHE A 321 -12.53 24.72 13.41
CA PHE A 321 -13.36 25.45 12.45
C PHE A 321 -14.28 24.52 11.64
N ALA A 322 -13.77 23.38 11.16
CA ALA A 322 -14.57 22.40 10.44
C ALA A 322 -15.70 21.81 11.31
N LYS A 323 -15.40 21.49 12.58
CA LYS A 323 -16.40 21.02 13.55
C LYS A 323 -17.44 22.09 13.86
N TRP A 324 -17.02 23.36 13.96
CA TRP A 324 -17.91 24.49 14.18
C TRP A 324 -18.87 24.72 13.00
N LEU A 325 -18.37 24.64 11.76
CA LEU A 325 -19.20 24.78 10.55
C LEU A 325 -20.35 23.77 10.50
N VAL A 326 -20.08 22.52 10.90
CA VAL A 326 -21.07 21.43 10.89
C VAL A 326 -21.78 21.23 12.23
N HIS A 327 -21.61 22.17 13.17
CA HIS A 327 -22.30 22.11 14.45
C HIS A 327 -23.82 22.23 14.21
N PRO A 328 -24.67 21.46 14.93
CA PRO A 328 -26.12 21.51 14.76
C PRO A 328 -26.73 22.92 14.89
N ASP A 329 -26.14 23.75 15.74
CA ASP A 329 -26.60 25.11 16.01
C ASP A 329 -26.05 26.16 15.01
N HIS A 330 -25.23 25.75 14.04
CA HIS A 330 -24.71 26.68 13.04
C HIS A 330 -25.82 27.06 12.03
N PRO A 331 -26.16 28.35 11.88
CA PRO A 331 -27.38 28.77 11.18
C PRO A 331 -27.35 28.57 9.66
N LEU A 332 -26.18 28.63 9.01
CA LEU A 332 -26.12 28.70 7.54
C LEU A 332 -25.76 27.39 6.85
N THR A 333 -24.78 26.64 7.35
CA THR A 333 -24.19 25.49 6.65
C THR A 333 -25.21 24.48 6.14
N ALA A 334 -26.16 24.07 6.98
CA ALA A 334 -27.19 23.10 6.56
C ALA A 334 -28.13 23.69 5.50
N ARG A 335 -28.56 24.94 5.66
CA ARG A 335 -29.43 25.63 4.69
C ARG A 335 -28.75 25.78 3.32
N VAL A 336 -27.49 26.20 3.32
CA VAL A 336 -26.69 26.34 2.09
C VAL A 336 -26.51 24.98 1.42
N ALA A 337 -26.10 23.95 2.18
CA ALA A 337 -25.90 22.60 1.63
C ALA A 337 -27.18 22.00 1.04
N VAL A 338 -28.31 22.14 1.75
CA VAL A 338 -29.64 21.73 1.26
C VAL A 338 -30.00 22.47 -0.01
N ASN A 339 -29.80 23.79 -0.06
CA ASN A 339 -30.13 24.59 -1.23
C ASN A 339 -29.32 24.18 -2.47
N TYR A 340 -28.03 23.87 -2.31
CA TYR A 340 -27.21 23.33 -3.41
C TYR A 340 -27.71 21.98 -3.91
N LEU A 341 -28.08 21.07 -3.00
CA LEU A 341 -28.65 19.77 -3.38
C LEU A 341 -30.01 19.95 -4.06
N TRP A 342 -30.87 20.81 -3.52
CA TRP A 342 -32.15 21.17 -4.11
C TRP A 342 -31.96 21.72 -5.53
N GLN A 343 -31.05 22.68 -5.70
CA GLN A 343 -30.71 23.24 -7.00
C GLN A 343 -30.24 22.17 -7.99
N HIS A 344 -29.48 21.18 -7.54
CA HIS A 344 -29.04 20.08 -8.40
C HIS A 344 -30.21 19.25 -8.95
N PHE A 345 -31.27 19.05 -8.15
CA PHE A 345 -32.43 18.26 -8.55
C PHE A 345 -33.52 19.05 -9.27
N PHE A 346 -33.66 20.35 -8.98
CA PHE A 346 -34.73 21.20 -9.52
C PHE A 346 -34.23 22.28 -10.49
N GLY A 347 -32.92 22.36 -10.74
CA GLY A 347 -32.27 23.36 -11.60
C GLY A 347 -32.09 24.74 -10.95
N ALA A 348 -33.00 25.13 -10.06
CA ALA A 348 -32.94 26.36 -9.26
C ALA A 348 -33.00 26.02 -7.77
N GLY A 349 -32.24 26.77 -6.96
CA GLY A 349 -32.32 26.69 -5.50
C GLY A 349 -33.62 27.30 -4.96
N LEU A 350 -33.99 26.93 -3.73
CA LEU A 350 -35.01 27.66 -2.96
C LEU A 350 -34.57 29.11 -2.72
N VAL A 351 -33.27 29.32 -2.51
CA VAL A 351 -32.58 30.61 -2.65
C VAL A 351 -31.89 30.60 -4.02
N ALA A 352 -32.26 31.54 -4.90
CA ALA A 352 -31.78 31.59 -6.28
C ALA A 352 -30.31 32.03 -6.39
N THR A 353 -29.79 32.67 -5.35
CA THR A 353 -28.40 33.14 -5.20
C THR A 353 -27.61 32.21 -4.28
N PRO A 354 -27.19 31.01 -4.71
CA PRO A 354 -26.56 30.04 -3.83
C PRO A 354 -25.22 30.53 -3.23
N ALA A 355 -24.56 31.50 -3.89
CA ALA A 355 -23.34 32.13 -3.42
C ALA A 355 -23.56 33.27 -2.40
N ASP A 356 -24.82 33.69 -2.19
CA ASP A 356 -25.16 34.80 -1.28
C ASP A 356 -26.49 34.52 -0.57
N PHE A 357 -26.38 34.14 0.70
CA PHE A 357 -27.49 33.95 1.65
C PHE A 357 -27.67 35.17 2.57
N GLY A 358 -26.90 36.23 2.35
CA GLY A 358 -26.92 37.47 3.12
C GLY A 358 -27.88 38.50 2.55
N THR A 359 -27.65 39.77 2.87
CA THR A 359 -28.54 40.89 2.56
C THR A 359 -28.60 41.25 1.07
N MET A 360 -27.59 40.86 0.29
CA MET A 360 -27.52 41.09 -1.15
C MET A 360 -28.06 39.87 -1.94
N GLY A 361 -28.35 38.78 -1.24
CA GLY A 361 -28.99 37.58 -1.78
C GLY A 361 -30.50 37.68 -1.94
N SER A 362 -31.04 36.72 -2.68
CA SER A 362 -32.48 36.50 -2.80
C SER A 362 -33.08 35.87 -1.53
N ALA A 363 -34.30 36.28 -1.17
CA ALA A 363 -35.07 35.56 -0.16
C ALA A 363 -35.46 34.15 -0.66
N PRO A 364 -35.54 33.15 0.24
CA PRO A 364 -36.00 31.82 -0.13
C PRO A 364 -37.46 31.86 -0.60
N THR A 365 -37.78 31.16 -1.69
CA THR A 365 -39.16 31.03 -2.17
C THR A 365 -40.05 30.29 -1.17
N HIS A 366 -39.48 29.31 -0.46
CA HIS A 366 -40.15 28.49 0.55
C HIS A 366 -39.28 28.42 1.82
N PRO A 367 -39.32 29.43 2.70
CA PRO A 367 -38.46 29.50 3.89
C PRO A 367 -38.68 28.33 4.85
N GLU A 368 -39.93 27.96 5.12
CA GLU A 368 -40.26 26.86 6.04
C GLU A 368 -39.76 25.51 5.53
N LEU A 369 -39.85 25.28 4.20
CA LEU A 369 -39.32 24.07 3.56
C LEU A 369 -37.81 23.99 3.67
N LEU A 370 -37.11 25.11 3.40
CA LEU A 370 -35.66 25.18 3.53
C LEU A 370 -35.20 24.87 4.96
N ASP A 371 -35.88 25.45 5.95
CA ASP A 371 -35.60 25.24 7.36
C ASP A 371 -35.86 23.80 7.78
N TRP A 372 -37.00 23.23 7.36
CA TRP A 372 -37.34 21.85 7.65
C TRP A 372 -36.31 20.88 7.06
N LEU A 373 -35.94 21.05 5.79
CA LEU A 373 -34.93 20.21 5.14
C LEU A 373 -33.55 20.34 5.79
N ALA A 374 -33.17 21.54 6.23
CA ALA A 374 -31.92 21.78 6.96
C ALA A 374 -31.89 21.03 8.30
N VAL A 375 -32.99 21.08 9.05
CA VAL A 375 -33.14 20.34 10.31
C VAL A 375 -33.07 18.82 10.08
N GLU A 376 -33.77 18.30 9.08
CA GLU A 376 -33.73 16.87 8.75
C GLU A 376 -32.33 16.44 8.30
N PHE A 377 -31.61 17.28 7.56
CA PHE A 377 -30.24 16.99 7.16
C PHE A 377 -29.30 16.85 8.38
N VAL A 378 -29.39 17.76 9.35
CA VAL A 378 -28.63 17.67 10.60
C VAL A 378 -29.02 16.43 11.42
N LYS A 379 -30.32 16.15 11.59
CA LYS A 379 -30.81 14.95 12.32
C LYS A 379 -30.34 13.64 11.71
N SER A 380 -30.21 13.58 10.39
CA SER A 380 -29.67 12.43 9.66
C SER A 380 -28.14 12.27 9.81
N ARG A 381 -27.51 13.03 10.72
CA ARG A 381 -26.05 13.14 10.87
C ARG A 381 -25.36 13.52 9.56
N TRP A 382 -25.94 14.50 8.86
CA TRP A 382 -25.41 15.02 7.59
C TRP A 382 -25.36 13.96 6.46
N SER A 383 -26.27 12.97 6.50
CA SER A 383 -26.36 11.93 5.48
C SER A 383 -26.93 12.49 4.16
N ARG A 384 -26.03 12.77 3.21
CA ARG A 384 -26.42 13.19 1.86
C ARG A 384 -27.35 12.19 1.19
N LYS A 385 -27.13 10.88 1.42
CA LYS A 385 -27.95 9.82 0.82
C LYS A 385 -29.38 9.85 1.33
N ASP A 386 -29.59 10.12 2.61
CA ASP A 386 -30.94 10.18 3.18
C ASP A 386 -31.67 11.44 2.75
N LEU A 387 -31.00 12.59 2.71
CA LEU A 387 -31.57 13.82 2.17
C LEU A 387 -31.93 13.69 0.68
N VAL A 388 -31.04 13.09 -0.13
CA VAL A 388 -31.34 12.80 -1.55
C VAL A 388 -32.56 11.90 -1.65
N ARG A 389 -32.62 10.80 -0.87
CA ARG A 389 -33.77 9.90 -0.85
C ARG A 389 -35.06 10.64 -0.48
N LEU A 390 -35.01 11.54 0.49
CA LEU A 390 -36.15 12.36 0.92
C LEU A 390 -36.64 13.24 -0.24
N ILE A 391 -35.74 13.95 -0.91
CA ILE A 391 -36.06 14.84 -2.03
C ILE A 391 -36.66 14.05 -3.20
N VAL A 392 -35.98 12.99 -3.67
CA VAL A 392 -36.40 12.27 -4.89
C VAL A 392 -37.68 11.44 -4.72
N ASN A 393 -38.07 11.13 -3.48
CA ASN A 393 -39.35 10.48 -3.17
C ASN A 393 -40.49 11.46 -2.85
N SER A 394 -40.22 12.77 -2.82
CA SER A 394 -41.25 13.78 -2.59
C SER A 394 -42.31 13.77 -3.70
N GLY A 395 -43.51 14.27 -3.39
CA GLY A 395 -44.54 14.51 -4.41
C GLY A 395 -44.05 15.52 -5.45
N THR A 396 -43.39 16.58 -4.98
CA THR A 396 -42.84 17.66 -5.81
C THR A 396 -41.84 17.18 -6.85
N TYR A 397 -40.88 16.31 -6.48
CA TYR A 397 -39.91 15.78 -7.44
C TYR A 397 -40.55 14.84 -8.47
N ARG A 398 -41.62 14.12 -8.08
CA ARG A 398 -42.33 13.15 -8.94
C ARG A 398 -43.39 13.78 -9.85
N GLN A 399 -43.57 15.10 -9.79
CA GLN A 399 -44.49 15.81 -10.68
C GLN A 399 -44.09 15.67 -12.16
N SER A 400 -45.08 15.76 -13.04
CA SER A 400 -44.83 15.84 -14.48
C SER A 400 -44.13 17.15 -14.84
N SER A 401 -43.29 17.14 -15.88
CA SER A 401 -42.68 18.34 -16.45
C SER A 401 -43.53 18.98 -17.56
N VAL A 402 -44.77 18.51 -17.76
CA VAL A 402 -45.71 19.07 -18.74
C VAL A 402 -46.09 20.49 -18.34
N ARG A 403 -46.08 21.41 -19.31
CA ARG A 403 -46.47 22.81 -19.13
C ARG A 403 -47.94 22.99 -19.49
N SER A 404 -48.62 23.89 -18.78
CA SER A 404 -49.95 24.39 -19.12
C SER A 404 -49.90 25.91 -19.19
N ILE A 405 -50.77 26.49 -20.02
CA ILE A 405 -50.87 27.95 -20.20
C ILE A 405 -51.17 28.63 -18.85
N GLU A 406 -52.12 28.08 -18.10
CA GLU A 406 -52.53 28.59 -16.78
C GLU A 406 -51.36 28.69 -15.78
N HIS A 407 -50.49 27.68 -15.72
CA HIS A 407 -49.31 27.73 -14.84
C HIS A 407 -48.23 28.67 -15.34
N ASP A 408 -48.07 28.78 -16.66
CA ASP A 408 -47.07 29.66 -17.26
C ASP A 408 -47.47 31.15 -17.12
N ASP A 409 -48.76 31.48 -17.14
CA ASP A 409 -49.26 32.83 -16.93
C ASP A 409 -49.12 33.29 -15.46
N LEU A 410 -49.30 32.37 -14.50
CA LEU A 410 -49.20 32.66 -13.06
C LEU A 410 -47.76 32.65 -12.54
N ASP A 411 -46.95 31.68 -12.96
CA ASP A 411 -45.58 31.48 -12.51
C ASP A 411 -44.70 30.92 -13.65
N PRO A 412 -44.29 31.80 -14.59
CA PRO A 412 -43.50 31.40 -15.76
C PRO A 412 -42.15 30.80 -15.38
N ALA A 413 -41.61 31.18 -14.21
CA ALA A 413 -40.33 30.69 -13.70
C ALA A 413 -40.46 29.41 -12.86
N ASN A 414 -41.68 28.89 -12.65
CA ASN A 414 -41.96 27.71 -11.83
C ASN A 414 -41.38 27.79 -10.41
N ARG A 415 -41.34 28.99 -9.81
CA ARG A 415 -40.87 29.22 -8.44
C ARG A 415 -41.73 28.54 -7.38
N LEU A 416 -43.04 28.38 -7.64
CA LEU A 416 -44.02 27.71 -6.79
C LEU A 416 -44.06 26.19 -7.01
N LEU A 417 -43.22 25.66 -7.91
CA LEU A 417 -43.02 24.22 -8.11
C LEU A 417 -44.30 23.48 -8.51
N ALA A 418 -45.16 24.09 -9.34
CA ALA A 418 -46.39 23.47 -9.84
C ALA A 418 -46.14 22.32 -10.84
N ARG A 419 -44.91 22.21 -11.36
CA ARG A 419 -44.44 21.15 -12.27
C ARG A 419 -42.98 20.83 -12.01
N MET A 420 -42.50 19.71 -12.55
CA MET A 420 -41.06 19.42 -12.52
C MET A 420 -40.31 20.29 -13.53
N SER A 421 -39.24 20.95 -13.08
CA SER A 421 -38.43 21.83 -13.91
C SER A 421 -37.63 21.05 -14.95
N ARG A 422 -37.51 21.61 -16.15
CA ARG A 422 -36.60 21.11 -17.18
C ARG A 422 -35.29 21.90 -17.11
N PHE A 423 -34.18 21.20 -16.97
CA PHE A 423 -32.86 21.81 -16.92
C PHE A 423 -31.86 20.99 -17.75
N ARG A 424 -30.76 21.65 -18.11
CA ARG A 424 -29.72 21.04 -18.93
C ARG A 424 -28.87 20.09 -18.09
N HIS A 425 -28.62 18.89 -18.60
CA HIS A 425 -27.65 17.97 -18.02
C HIS A 425 -26.22 18.47 -18.21
N SER A 426 -25.37 18.20 -17.22
CA SER A 426 -23.91 18.37 -17.33
C SER A 426 -23.32 17.39 -18.35
N ALA A 427 -22.09 17.66 -18.81
CA ALA A 427 -21.41 16.79 -19.77
C ALA A 427 -21.23 15.37 -19.22
N GLU A 428 -20.92 15.27 -17.93
CA GLU A 428 -20.76 14.03 -17.18
C GLU A 428 -22.06 13.24 -17.13
N GLN A 429 -23.19 13.90 -16.81
CA GLN A 429 -24.51 13.26 -16.81
C GLN A 429 -24.92 12.77 -18.19
N ILE A 430 -24.63 13.52 -19.26
CA ILE A 430 -24.92 13.10 -20.64
C ILE A 430 -24.11 11.83 -20.98
N ARG A 431 -22.81 11.83 -20.65
CA ARG A 431 -21.92 10.68 -20.87
C ARG A 431 -22.37 9.45 -20.08
N ASP A 432 -22.63 9.61 -18.79
CA ASP A 432 -23.02 8.49 -17.92
C ASP A 432 -24.38 7.92 -18.33
N ASN A 433 -25.30 8.75 -18.81
CA ASN A 433 -26.56 8.30 -19.40
C ASN A 433 -26.32 7.46 -20.67
N ALA A 434 -25.47 7.92 -21.58
CA ALA A 434 -25.10 7.16 -22.78
C ALA A 434 -24.48 5.79 -22.43
N LEU A 435 -23.57 5.76 -21.45
CA LEU A 435 -22.94 4.52 -20.96
C LEU A 435 -23.95 3.59 -20.28
N ALA A 436 -24.89 4.14 -19.50
CA ALA A 436 -25.93 3.35 -18.84
C ALA A 436 -26.88 2.72 -19.88
N VAL A 437 -27.35 3.50 -20.85
CA VAL A 437 -28.25 3.03 -21.91
C VAL A 437 -27.57 2.01 -22.82
N SER A 438 -26.26 2.16 -23.07
CA SER A 438 -25.49 1.21 -23.88
C SER A 438 -25.02 -0.03 -23.11
N GLY A 439 -25.29 -0.14 -21.80
CA GLY A 439 -24.84 -1.25 -20.95
C GLY A 439 -23.33 -1.27 -20.67
N LEU A 440 -22.63 -0.14 -20.87
CA LEU A 440 -21.17 -0.01 -20.69
C LEU A 440 -20.80 0.66 -19.35
N LEU A 441 -21.77 1.15 -18.59
CA LEU A 441 -21.52 1.77 -17.29
C LEU A 441 -21.02 0.72 -16.28
N VAL A 442 -19.85 0.96 -15.70
CA VAL A 442 -19.30 0.13 -14.61
C VAL A 442 -19.69 0.76 -13.27
N PRO A 443 -20.56 0.12 -12.46
CA PRO A 443 -21.04 0.69 -11.19
C PRO A 443 -20.09 0.45 -10.01
N ALA A 444 -18.94 -0.20 -10.24
CA ALA A 444 -17.97 -0.49 -9.20
C ALA A 444 -17.38 0.81 -8.62
N ILE A 445 -17.45 0.95 -7.29
CA ILE A 445 -16.90 2.10 -6.58
C ILE A 445 -15.44 1.79 -6.22
N GLY A 446 -14.53 2.69 -6.60
CA GLY A 446 -13.08 2.54 -6.40
C GLY A 446 -12.39 1.77 -7.52
N GLY A 447 -11.13 1.41 -7.29
CA GLY A 447 -10.26 0.78 -8.29
C GLY A 447 -9.23 1.76 -8.89
N PRO A 448 -8.35 1.27 -9.79
CA PRO A 448 -7.39 2.12 -10.49
C PRO A 448 -8.12 3.21 -11.32
N PRO A 449 -7.52 4.40 -11.49
CA PRO A 449 -8.08 5.44 -12.35
C PRO A 449 -8.22 4.90 -13.78
N VAL A 450 -9.34 5.23 -14.43
CA VAL A 450 -9.62 4.83 -15.81
C VAL A 450 -9.50 6.06 -16.70
N PHE A 451 -8.69 5.95 -17.75
CA PHE A 451 -8.58 6.99 -18.76
C PHE A 451 -9.66 6.77 -19.83
N PRO A 452 -10.51 7.77 -20.11
CA PRO A 452 -11.43 7.68 -21.24
C PRO A 452 -10.63 7.55 -22.54
N ALA A 453 -11.15 6.83 -23.54
CA ALA A 453 -10.50 6.70 -24.84
C ALA A 453 -10.21 8.09 -25.43
N GLN A 454 -8.94 8.37 -25.72
CA GLN A 454 -8.48 9.65 -26.25
C GLN A 454 -7.99 9.50 -27.70
N PRO A 455 -8.18 10.52 -28.56
CA PRO A 455 -7.47 10.62 -29.83
C PRO A 455 -5.94 10.61 -29.63
N ALA A 456 -5.20 10.08 -30.60
CA ALA A 456 -3.74 10.14 -30.58
C ALA A 456 -3.23 11.59 -30.58
N GLY A 457 -2.20 11.88 -29.79
CA GLY A 457 -1.51 13.18 -29.76
C GLY A 457 -2.08 14.24 -28.79
N LEU A 458 -3.23 14.02 -28.14
CA LEU A 458 -3.93 15.06 -27.36
C LEU A 458 -3.11 15.64 -26.19
N TYR A 459 -2.25 14.83 -25.54
CA TYR A 459 -1.43 15.25 -24.38
C TYR A 459 0.08 15.31 -24.67
N GLU A 460 0.49 15.07 -25.92
CA GLU A 460 1.91 15.15 -26.31
C GLU A 460 2.47 16.58 -26.15
N GLU A 461 1.62 17.60 -26.27
CA GLU A 461 2.02 19.00 -26.07
C GLU A 461 2.09 19.45 -24.60
N SER A 462 1.54 18.68 -23.65
CA SER A 462 1.40 19.12 -22.24
C SER A 462 2.08 18.25 -21.18
N GLY A 463 2.77 17.17 -21.58
CA GLY A 463 3.56 16.34 -20.65
C GLY A 463 2.73 15.54 -19.62
N GLN A 464 1.45 15.30 -19.89
CA GLN A 464 0.50 14.67 -18.95
C GLN A 464 0.33 13.14 -19.14
N ASN A 465 1.22 12.48 -19.88
CA ASN A 465 1.14 11.04 -20.14
C ASN A 465 1.64 10.16 -18.97
N GLU A 466 1.96 10.73 -17.81
CA GLU A 466 2.43 9.98 -16.65
C GLU A 466 1.32 9.74 -15.59
N PRO A 467 1.29 8.55 -14.96
CA PRO A 467 0.36 8.26 -13.86
C PRO A 467 0.58 9.23 -12.69
N GLY A 468 -0.45 10.02 -12.34
CA GLY A 468 -0.43 10.95 -11.20
C GLY A 468 -0.57 12.43 -11.56
N ASN A 469 -0.66 12.76 -12.85
CA ASN A 469 -0.69 14.15 -13.32
C ASN A 469 -2.07 14.59 -13.85
N SER A 470 -3.15 14.15 -13.21
CA SER A 470 -4.52 14.60 -13.53
C SER A 470 -4.97 15.65 -12.53
N ASN A 471 -5.36 16.83 -13.04
CA ASN A 471 -6.26 17.74 -12.32
C ASN A 471 -7.57 17.05 -11.93
#